data_AF-A0A543PYC9-F1
#
_entry.id   AF-A0A543PYC9-F1
#
_cell.length_a   1.000
_cell.length_b   1.000
_cell.length_c   1.000
_cell.angle_alpha   90.00
_cell.angle_beta   90.00
_cell.angle_gamma   90.00
#
_symmetry.space_group_name_H-M   'P 1'
#
loop_
_entity.id
_entity.type
_entity.pdbx_description
1 polymer ?
#
loop_
_entity_poly.entity_id
_entity_poly.type
_entity_poly.pdbx_seq_one_letter_code
_entity_poly.pdbx_strand_id
1 'polypeptide(L)'
;MRRKTQRAAVRFAASAMERATVGVPSETRDRYHDELVGEMHDLGRIAAWRYALGVAASASSMHAALTDGGPQPAPAVHLPLGCRTNTRHVWQTTHTSDGKLYRACARCGKEYVPMGPGAGFTWG
;
A
#
# COMPACT_ATOMS: atom_id res chain seq x y z
N MET A 1 26.46 2.25 9.55
CA MET A 1 25.71 2.60 8.31
C MET A 1 25.44 1.44 7.35
N ARG A 2 26.36 0.47 7.14
CA ARG A 2 26.25 -0.63 6.14
C ARG A 2 24.97 -1.48 6.22
N ARG A 3 24.51 -1.85 7.43
CA ARG A 3 23.29 -2.67 7.63
C ARG A 3 21.98 -1.95 7.29
N LYS A 4 21.91 -0.62 7.44
CA LYS A 4 20.68 0.16 7.15
C LYS A 4 20.37 0.16 5.64
N THR A 5 21.40 0.35 4.82
CA THR A 5 21.25 0.37 3.36
C THR A 5 20.88 -0.99 2.79
N GLN A 6 21.43 -2.08 3.34
CA GLN A 6 21.05 -3.44 2.95
C GLN A 6 19.59 -3.73 3.28
N ARG A 7 19.11 -3.34 4.48
CA ARG A 7 17.69 -3.44 4.85
C ARG A 7 16.77 -2.67 3.90
N ALA A 8 17.21 -1.48 3.44
CA ALA A 8 16.44 -0.70 2.48
C ALA A 8 16.34 -1.41 1.12
N ALA A 9 17.44 -1.99 0.61
CA ALA A 9 17.44 -2.77 -0.62
C ALA A 9 16.55 -4.01 -0.51
N VAL A 10 16.62 -4.76 0.60
CA VAL A 10 15.76 -5.93 0.85
C VAL A 10 14.30 -5.54 0.87
N ARG A 11 13.92 -4.47 1.59
CA ARG A 11 12.53 -3.98 1.60
C ARG A 11 12.05 -3.56 0.21
N PHE A 12 12.91 -2.91 -0.56
CA PHE A 12 12.58 -2.50 -1.92
C PHE A 12 12.33 -3.71 -2.82
N ALA A 13 13.21 -4.73 -2.78
CA ALA A 13 13.04 -5.97 -3.52
C ALA A 13 11.77 -6.72 -3.09
N ALA A 14 11.53 -6.83 -1.77
CA ALA A 14 10.36 -7.49 -1.21
C ALA A 14 9.06 -6.84 -1.69
N SER A 15 8.95 -5.51 -1.65
CA SER A 15 7.77 -4.80 -2.18
C SER A 15 7.60 -4.94 -3.70
N ALA A 16 8.67 -5.21 -4.45
CA ALA A 16 8.55 -5.55 -5.87
C ALA A 16 8.03 -6.98 -6.07
N MET A 17 8.54 -7.93 -5.29
CA MET A 17 8.11 -9.34 -5.31
C MET A 17 6.65 -9.51 -4.86
N GLU A 18 6.24 -8.81 -3.80
CA GLU A 18 4.85 -8.76 -3.34
C GLU A 18 3.90 -8.28 -4.44
N ARG A 19 4.33 -7.29 -5.23
CA ARG A 19 3.55 -6.81 -6.40
C ARG A 19 3.54 -7.82 -7.54
N ALA A 20 4.67 -8.46 -7.83
CA ALA A 20 4.76 -9.48 -8.88
C ALA A 20 3.85 -10.68 -8.59
N THR A 21 3.69 -11.02 -7.31
CA THR A 21 2.97 -12.21 -6.87
C THR A 21 1.53 -11.93 -6.43
N VAL A 22 1.01 -10.72 -6.63
CA VAL A 22 -0.42 -10.45 -6.37
C VAL A 22 -1.28 -11.39 -7.21
N GLY A 23 -2.30 -12.00 -6.58
CA GLY A 23 -3.17 -13.00 -7.23
C GLY A 23 -2.72 -14.45 -7.01
N VAL A 24 -1.50 -14.67 -6.53
CA VAL A 24 -0.99 -16.00 -6.17
C VAL A 24 -1.36 -16.33 -4.71
N PRO A 25 -1.62 -17.62 -4.36
CA PRO A 25 -1.85 -18.05 -2.98
C PRO A 25 -0.77 -17.54 -2.00
N SER A 26 -1.16 -17.23 -0.75
CA SER A 26 -0.26 -16.67 0.26
C SER A 26 0.96 -17.55 0.54
N GLU A 27 0.79 -18.87 0.62
CA GLU A 27 1.90 -19.81 0.86
C GLU A 27 3.02 -19.69 -0.20
N THR A 28 2.64 -19.55 -1.47
CA THR A 28 3.59 -19.36 -2.56
C THR A 28 4.27 -17.99 -2.49
N ARG A 29 3.53 -16.95 -2.09
CA ARG A 29 4.09 -15.61 -1.87
C ARG A 29 5.11 -15.58 -0.75
N ASP A 30 4.79 -16.24 0.36
CA ASP A 30 5.66 -16.31 1.54
C ASP A 30 6.94 -17.07 1.21
N ARG A 31 6.83 -18.17 0.44
CA ARG A 31 8.00 -18.89 -0.09
C ARG A 31 8.91 -18.00 -0.94
N TYR A 32 8.36 -17.26 -1.92
CA TYR A 32 9.16 -16.35 -2.75
C TYR A 32 9.81 -15.23 -1.94
N HIS A 33 9.11 -14.74 -0.90
CA HIS A 33 9.67 -13.74 0.00
C HIS A 33 10.87 -14.30 0.79
N ASP A 34 10.74 -15.51 1.33
CA ASP A 34 11.82 -16.14 2.11
C ASP A 34 13.03 -16.48 1.24
N GLU A 35 12.81 -17.00 0.03
CA GLU A 35 13.88 -17.24 -0.96
C GLU A 35 14.61 -15.93 -1.31
N LEU A 36 13.88 -14.85 -1.58
CA LEU A 36 14.45 -13.53 -1.85
C LEU A 36 15.29 -12.99 -0.69
N VAL A 37 14.79 -13.10 0.54
CA VAL A 37 15.51 -12.64 1.73
C VAL A 37 16.78 -13.47 1.94
N GLY A 38 16.71 -14.78 1.71
CA GLY A 38 17.85 -15.69 1.75
C GLY A 38 18.93 -15.31 0.75
N GLU A 39 18.58 -15.13 -0.52
CA GLU A 39 19.54 -14.75 -1.58
C GLU A 39 20.21 -13.40 -1.30
N MET A 40 19.47 -12.44 -0.74
CA MET A 40 20.01 -11.11 -0.43
C MET A 40 20.84 -11.07 0.87
N HIS A 41 20.76 -12.10 1.72
CA HIS A 41 21.44 -12.13 3.01
C HIS A 41 22.96 -12.02 2.86
N ASP A 42 23.52 -12.73 1.87
CA ASP A 42 24.97 -12.84 1.67
C ASP A 42 25.53 -11.72 0.78
N LEU A 43 24.66 -10.87 0.23
CA LEU A 43 25.06 -9.81 -0.69
C LEU A 43 25.67 -8.61 0.03
N GLY A 44 26.80 -8.14 -0.50
CA GLY A 44 27.34 -6.83 -0.17
C GLY A 44 26.41 -5.69 -0.60
N ARG A 45 26.55 -4.52 0.02
CA ARG A 45 25.64 -3.35 -0.16
C ARG A 45 25.32 -3.00 -1.62
N ILE A 46 26.34 -2.93 -2.48
CA ILE A 46 26.16 -2.55 -3.89
C ILE A 46 25.50 -3.70 -4.66
N ALA A 47 25.90 -4.94 -4.38
CA ALA A 47 25.31 -6.13 -4.99
C ALA A 47 23.82 -6.26 -4.61
N ALA A 48 23.47 -6.04 -3.34
CA ALA A 48 22.09 -6.06 -2.88
C ALA A 48 21.21 -5.02 -3.61
N TRP A 49 21.72 -3.82 -3.88
CA TRP A 49 20.99 -2.81 -4.64
C TRP A 49 20.81 -3.18 -6.11
N ARG A 50 21.87 -3.67 -6.78
CA ARG A 50 21.78 -4.12 -8.17
C ARG A 50 20.81 -5.28 -8.32
N TYR A 51 20.89 -6.23 -7.38
CA TYR A 51 19.98 -7.36 -7.31
C TYR A 51 18.53 -6.88 -7.11
N ALA A 52 18.29 -5.96 -6.16
CA ALA A 52 16.95 -5.42 -5.91
C ALA A 52 16.37 -4.67 -7.13
N LEU A 53 17.21 -3.95 -7.89
CA LEU A 53 16.81 -3.33 -9.16
C LEU A 53 16.48 -4.37 -10.22
N GLY A 54 17.24 -5.46 -10.31
CA GLY A 54 16.95 -6.59 -11.20
C GLY A 54 15.60 -7.22 -10.91
N VAL A 55 15.31 -7.51 -9.64
CA VAL A 55 14.00 -8.03 -9.19
C VAL A 55 12.86 -7.06 -9.54
N ALA A 56 13.06 -5.76 -9.32
CA ALA A 56 12.05 -4.77 -9.67
C ALA A 56 11.80 -4.68 -11.18
N ALA A 57 12.84 -4.84 -12.00
CA ALA A 57 12.74 -4.83 -13.45
C ALA A 57 12.07 -6.10 -14.01
N SER A 58 12.21 -7.26 -13.35
CA SER A 58 11.57 -8.52 -13.75
C SER A 58 10.18 -8.74 -13.15
N ALA A 59 9.72 -7.87 -12.25
CA ALA A 59 8.46 -8.07 -11.53
C ALA A 59 7.23 -8.23 -12.46
N SER A 60 7.17 -7.49 -13.57
CA SER A 60 6.06 -7.58 -14.52
C SER A 60 6.08 -8.86 -15.34
N SER A 61 7.24 -9.32 -15.79
CA SER A 61 7.37 -10.59 -16.52
C SER A 61 7.09 -11.78 -15.62
N MET A 62 7.52 -11.71 -14.35
CA MET A 62 7.18 -12.71 -13.34
C MET A 62 5.67 -12.75 -13.06
N HIS A 63 5.02 -11.58 -12.92
CA HIS A 63 3.57 -11.52 -12.75
C HIS A 63 2.84 -12.19 -13.92
N ALA A 64 3.19 -11.81 -15.15
CA ALA A 64 2.59 -12.39 -16.35
C ALA A 64 2.78 -13.92 -16.42
N ALA A 65 3.94 -14.43 -16.01
CA ALA A 65 4.20 -15.87 -15.97
C ALA A 65 3.40 -16.59 -14.87
N LEU A 66 3.17 -15.94 -13.72
CA LEU A 66 2.44 -16.52 -12.59
C LEU A 66 0.91 -16.50 -12.76
N THR A 67 0.39 -15.59 -13.57
CA THR A 67 -1.06 -15.41 -13.77
C THR A 67 -1.54 -15.83 -15.17
N ASP A 68 -0.72 -16.52 -15.96
CA ASP A 68 -0.98 -16.84 -17.36
C ASP A 68 -1.35 -15.61 -18.22
N GLY A 69 -0.77 -14.46 -17.90
CA GLY A 69 -1.10 -13.17 -18.53
C GLY A 69 -2.46 -12.60 -18.11
N GLY A 70 -3.04 -13.09 -17.01
CA GLY A 70 -4.26 -12.59 -16.41
C GLY A 70 -4.20 -11.08 -16.13
N PRO A 71 -5.36 -10.40 -16.06
CA PRO A 71 -5.40 -8.95 -15.95
C PRO A 71 -4.64 -8.49 -14.71
N GLN A 72 -3.71 -7.55 -14.91
CA GLN A 72 -2.94 -6.98 -13.83
C GLN A 72 -3.93 -6.36 -12.83
N PRO A 73 -3.84 -6.71 -11.53
CA PRO A 73 -4.76 -6.19 -10.52
C PRO A 73 -4.71 -4.67 -10.57
N ALA A 74 -5.89 -4.05 -10.66
CA ALA A 74 -6.02 -2.60 -10.71
C ALA A 74 -5.19 -1.99 -9.56
N PRO A 75 -4.45 -0.90 -9.82
CA PRO A 75 -3.60 -0.29 -8.81
C PRO A 75 -4.45 -0.05 -7.55
N ALA A 76 -4.06 -0.68 -6.45
CA ALA A 76 -4.77 -0.52 -5.19
C ALA A 76 -4.81 0.97 -4.86
N VAL A 77 -6.01 1.54 -4.78
CA VAL A 77 -6.19 2.95 -4.43
C VAL A 77 -5.74 3.10 -2.98
N HIS A 78 -4.50 3.52 -2.78
CA HIS A 78 -3.96 3.73 -1.45
C HIS A 78 -4.61 4.98 -0.86
N LEU A 79 -5.38 4.80 0.21
CA LEU A 79 -5.88 5.93 0.98
C LEU A 79 -4.70 6.75 1.50
N PRO A 80 -4.78 8.09 1.47
CA PRO A 80 -3.74 8.93 2.05
C PRO A 80 -3.55 8.56 3.52
N LEU A 81 -2.29 8.51 3.98
CA LEU A 81 -1.93 8.08 5.33
C LEU A 81 -2.74 8.80 6.41
N GLY A 82 -2.94 10.11 6.29
CA GLY A 82 -3.72 10.89 7.25
C GLY A 82 -5.18 10.43 7.39
N CYS A 83 -5.77 9.91 6.32
CA CYS A 83 -7.09 9.30 6.36
C CYS A 83 -7.04 7.88 6.93
N ARG A 84 -6.03 7.08 6.57
CA ARG A 84 -5.85 5.72 7.08
C ARG A 84 -5.60 5.68 8.60
N THR A 85 -4.86 6.65 9.12
CA THR A 85 -4.57 6.78 10.56
C THR A 85 -5.57 7.66 11.30
N ASN A 86 -6.65 8.11 10.64
CA ASN A 86 -7.67 8.99 11.22
C ASN A 86 -7.12 10.31 11.82
N THR A 87 -5.95 10.77 11.38
CA THR A 87 -5.28 11.97 11.93
C THR A 87 -5.61 13.24 11.14
N ARG A 88 -5.84 13.12 9.83
CA ARG A 88 -6.13 14.26 8.96
C ARG A 88 -7.14 13.88 7.90
N HIS A 89 -8.37 14.37 8.08
CA HIS A 89 -9.44 14.32 7.10
C HIS A 89 -9.66 15.71 6.49
N VAL A 90 -10.04 15.74 5.21
CA VAL A 90 -10.47 16.96 4.53
C VAL A 90 -11.98 16.88 4.41
N TRP A 91 -12.68 17.43 5.40
CA TRP A 91 -14.13 17.37 5.47
C TRP A 91 -14.76 18.32 4.45
N GLN A 92 -15.65 17.80 3.62
CA GLN A 92 -16.48 18.57 2.72
C GLN A 92 -17.95 18.27 3.00
N THR A 93 -18.78 19.30 2.92
CA THR A 93 -20.23 19.15 3.04
C THR A 93 -20.77 18.69 1.67
N THR A 94 -21.56 17.63 1.68
CA THR A 94 -22.16 17.00 0.50
C THR A 94 -23.66 16.82 0.73
N HIS A 95 -24.43 16.78 -0.36
CA HIS A 95 -25.87 16.56 -0.32
C HIS A 95 -26.17 15.08 -0.56
N THR A 96 -27.06 14.49 0.23
CA THR A 96 -27.66 13.20 -0.08
C THR A 96 -28.69 13.38 -1.21
N SER A 97 -29.09 12.29 -1.86
CA SER A 97 -30.21 12.26 -2.82
C SER A 97 -31.50 12.85 -2.26
N ASP A 98 -31.67 12.80 -0.93
CA ASP A 98 -32.85 13.24 -0.21
C ASP A 98 -32.74 14.72 0.24
N GLY A 99 -31.71 15.44 -0.24
CA GLY A 99 -31.48 16.86 0.07
C GLY A 99 -30.89 17.12 1.45
N LYS A 100 -30.52 16.08 2.21
CA LYS A 100 -29.88 16.25 3.52
C LYS A 100 -28.41 16.60 3.37
N LEU A 101 -27.91 17.48 4.23
CA LEU A 101 -26.49 17.80 4.31
C LEU A 101 -25.78 16.77 5.18
N TYR A 102 -24.73 16.17 4.66
CA TYR A 102 -23.79 15.37 5.44
C TYR A 102 -22.37 15.82 5.16
N ARG A 103 -21.45 15.49 6.06
CA ARG A 103 -20.02 15.78 5.88
C ARG A 103 -19.28 14.48 5.61
N ALA A 104 -18.53 14.43 4.51
CA ALA A 104 -17.67 13.31 4.19
C ALA A 104 -16.25 13.80 3.89
N CYS A 105 -15.26 12.95 4.13
CA CYS A 105 -13.88 13.26 3.75
C CYS A 105 -13.71 13.13 2.24
N ALA A 106 -13.31 14.21 1.57
CA ALA A 106 -13.10 14.24 0.12
C ALA A 106 -12.03 13.26 -0.40
N ARG A 107 -11.22 12.69 0.49
CA ARG A 107 -10.11 11.79 0.14
C ARG A 107 -10.38 10.31 0.40
N CYS A 108 -11.15 9.99 1.44
CA CYS A 108 -11.39 8.61 1.84
C CYS A 108 -12.87 8.24 1.93
N GLY A 109 -13.78 9.19 1.68
CA GLY A 109 -15.23 8.97 1.76
C GLY A 109 -15.77 8.76 3.17
N LYS A 110 -14.92 8.74 4.21
CA LYS A 110 -15.36 8.55 5.60
C LYS A 110 -16.37 9.64 5.97
N GLU A 111 -17.52 9.22 6.47
CA GLU A 111 -18.56 10.13 6.96
C GLU A 111 -18.18 10.69 8.34
N TYR A 112 -18.48 11.96 8.54
CA TYR A 112 -18.37 12.60 9.83
C TYR A 112 -19.60 12.22 10.66
N VAL A 113 -19.40 11.31 11.62
CA VAL A 113 -20.42 10.99 12.63
C VAL A 113 -20.15 11.86 13.85
N PRO A 114 -21.03 12.82 14.20
CA PRO A 114 -20.91 13.52 15.47
C PRO A 114 -21.17 12.52 16.60
N MET A 115 -20.16 12.22 17.41
CA MET A 115 -20.38 11.54 18.69
C MET A 115 -21.22 12.47 19.58
N GLY A 116 -22.49 12.16 19.81
CA GLY A 116 -23.36 12.95 20.71
C GLY A 116 -23.24 12.51 22.18
N PRO A 117 -23.86 13.23 23.15
CA PRO A 117 -24.51 14.54 23.07
C PRO A 117 -23.97 15.55 24.13
N GLY A 118 -23.76 16.82 23.76
CA GLY A 118 -23.57 17.92 24.72
C GLY A 118 -22.16 18.55 24.81
N ALA A 119 -21.81 19.38 23.84
CA ALA A 119 -20.90 20.53 24.03
C ALA A 119 -21.12 21.46 22.84
N GLY A 120 -21.87 22.54 23.07
CA GLY A 120 -22.53 23.32 22.05
C GLY A 120 -21.61 24.21 21.21
N PHE A 121 -22.12 24.59 20.05
CA PHE A 121 -21.97 25.94 19.51
C PHE A 121 -23.31 26.34 18.89
N THR A 122 -24.06 27.14 19.66
CA THR A 122 -25.18 27.95 19.20
C THR A 122 -24.67 28.97 18.19
N TRP A 123 -25.32 29.09 17.03
CA TRP A 123 -25.16 30.28 16.18
C TRP A 123 -26.07 31.38 16.74
N GLY A 124 -25.47 32.50 17.12
CA GLY A 124 -26.14 33.80 17.15
C GLY A 124 -26.01 34.46 15.78
#